data_AF-A0A7C6CWA2-F1
#
_entry.id   AF-A0A7C6CWA2-F1
#
_cell.length_a   1.000
_cell.length_b   1.000
_cell.length_c   1.000
_cell.angle_alpha   90.00
_cell.angle_beta   90.00
_cell.angle_gamma   90.00
#
_symmetry.space_group_name_H-M   'P 1'
#
loop_
_entity.id
_entity.type
_entity.pdbx_description
1 polymer ?
#
loop_
_entity_poly.entity_id
_entity_poly.type
_entity_poly.pdbx_seq_one_letter_code
_entity_poly.pdbx_strand_id
1 'polypeptide(L)' 'MKIKTDEISALIKEQIKKYRHEIVSDNVGNVISVGDGIALIYGLEKAMLGELLLF' A
#
# COMPACT_ATOMS: atom_id res chain seq x y z
N MET A 1 -20.31 25.56 7.20
CA MET A 1 -19.54 24.42 7.74
C MET A 1 -18.07 24.83 7.75
N LYS A 2 -17.57 25.39 8.87
CA LYS A 2 -16.16 25.82 8.98
C LYS A 2 -15.35 24.58 9.33
N ILE A 3 -14.66 24.02 8.34
CA ILE A 3 -13.65 22.98 8.59
C ILE A 3 -12.61 23.60 9.54
N LYS A 4 -12.50 23.05 10.76
CA LYS A 4 -11.52 23.48 11.74
C LYS A 4 -10.14 22.97 11.32
N THR A 5 -9.40 23.81 10.60
CA THR A 5 -8.03 23.55 10.12
C THR A 5 -7.06 23.11 11.23
N ASP A 6 -7.32 23.49 12.48
CA ASP A 6 -6.49 23.12 13.63
C ASP A 6 -6.60 21.63 13.97
N GLU A 7 -7.80 21.05 13.85
CA GLU A 7 -8.03 19.61 14.11
C GLU A 7 -7.35 18.76 13.02
N ILE A 8 -7.42 19.21 11.75
CA ILE A 8 -6.70 18.56 10.63
C ILE A 8 -5.19 18.62 10.85
N SER A 9 -4.67 19.78 11.29
CA SER A 9 -3.24 19.97 11.53
C SER A 9 -2.73 19.09 12.68
N ALA A 10 -3.53 18.93 13.74
CA ALA A 10 -3.21 18.04 14.85
C ALA A 10 -3.17 16.58 14.41
N LEU A 11 -4.15 16.14 13.60
CA LEU A 11 -4.23 14.77 13.08
C LEU A 11 -3.02 14.41 12.20
N ILE A 12 -2.64 15.29 11.28
CA ILE A 12 -1.48 15.07 10.40
C ILE A 12 -0.19 14.96 11.22
N LYS A 13 0.00 15.83 12.23
CA LYS A 13 1.15 15.77 13.13
C LYS A 13 1.22 14.46 13.90
N GLU A 14 0.08 13.93 14.35
CA GLU A 14 0.04 12.63 15.01
C GLU A 14 0.38 11.47 14.06
N GLN A 15 -0.12 11.50 12.82
CA GLN A 15 0.22 10.47 11.82
C GLN A 15 1.71 10.46 11.51
N ILE A 16 2.33 11.63 11.35
CA ILE A 16 3.78 11.75 11.13
C ILE A 16 4.56 11.23 12.33
N LYS A 17 4.14 11.53 13.57
CA LYS A 17 4.79 10.97 14.78
C LYS A 17 4.70 9.45 14.87
N LYS A 18 3.60 8.87 14.39
CA LYS A 18 3.37 7.42 14.35
C LYS A 18 4.01 6.74 13.13
N TYR A 19 4.45 7.51 12.14
CA TYR A 19 5.12 6.99 10.96
C TYR A 19 6.45 6.36 11.35
N ARG A 20 6.48 5.03 11.44
CA ARG A 20 7.69 4.24 11.58
C ARG A 20 8.02 3.66 10.22
N HIS A 21 9.26 3.84 9.79
CA HIS A 21 9.77 3.17 8.60
C HIS A 21 10.10 1.72 8.97
N GLU A 22 9.07 0.88 9.08
CA GLU A 22 9.27 -0.56 9.18
C GLU A 22 9.73 -1.05 7.81
N ILE A 23 11.00 -1.47 7.73
CA ILE A 23 11.49 -2.20 6.56
C ILE A 23 10.84 -3.59 6.65
N VAL A 24 9.66 -3.73 6.02
CA VAL A 24 8.98 -5.00 5.91
C VAL A 24 9.60 -5.76 4.74
N SER A 25 10.06 -6.98 5.01
CA SER A 25 10.56 -7.87 3.96
C SER A 25 9.36 -8.49 3.24
N ASP A 26 8.76 -7.75 2.33
CA ASP A 26 7.61 -8.20 1.55
C ASP A 26 8.01 -9.12 0.40
N ASN A 27 7.12 -10.04 0.06
CA ASN A 27 7.29 -10.92 -1.10
C ASN A 27 6.86 -10.14 -2.34
N VAL A 28 7.81 -9.73 -3.17
CA VAL A 28 7.57 -8.90 -4.36
C VAL A 28 7.60 -9.75 -5.64
N GLY A 29 6.87 -9.30 -6.66
CA GLY A 29 6.88 -9.87 -8.00
C GLY A 29 6.98 -8.79 -9.06
N ASN A 30 7.26 -9.18 -10.30
CA ASN A 30 7.35 -8.28 -11.44
C ASN A 30 6.21 -8.57 -12.42
N VAL A 31 5.51 -7.51 -12.85
CA VAL A 31 4.48 -7.61 -13.88
C VAL A 31 5.15 -7.85 -15.23
N ILE A 32 4.77 -8.93 -15.90
CA ILE A 32 5.25 -9.24 -17.25
C ILE A 32 4.34 -8.57 -18.29
N SER A 33 3.02 -8.67 -18.10
CA SER A 33 2.04 -8.11 -19.02
C SER A 33 0.75 -7.73 -18.32
N VAL A 34 0.01 -6.80 -18.91
CA VAL A 34 -1.31 -6.36 -18.47
C VAL A 34 -2.23 -6.27 -19.70
N GLY A 35 -3.46 -6.77 -19.58
CA GLY A 35 -4.48 -6.67 -20.62
C GLY A 35 -5.87 -6.92 -20.04
N ASP A 36 -6.86 -6.12 -20.46
CA ASP A 36 -8.27 -6.25 -20.05
C ASP A 36 -8.50 -6.39 -18.53
N GLY A 37 -7.69 -5.71 -17.72
CA GLY A 37 -7.76 -5.77 -16.26
C GLY A 37 -7.14 -7.03 -15.64
N ILE A 38 -6.45 -7.86 -16.43
CA ILE A 38 -5.71 -9.05 -16.01
C ILE A 38 -4.21 -8.73 -16.11
N ALA A 39 -3.47 -8.98 -15.03
CA ALA A 39 -2.00 -8.85 -15.01
C ALA A 39 -1.36 -10.24 -14.85
N LEU A 40 -0.33 -10.52 -15.67
CA LEU A 40 0.52 -11.70 -15.50
C LEU A 40 1.77 -11.27 -14.71
N ILE A 41 1.98 -11.90 -13.57
CA ILE A 41 3.06 -11.56 -12.63
C ILE A 41 4.00 -12.75 -12.50
N TYR A 42 5.31 -12.48 -12.50
CA TYR A 42 6.37 -13.45 -12.18
C TYR A 42 6.95 -13.18 -10.80
N GLY A 43 7.20 -14.23 -10.03
CA GLY A 43 7.59 -14.16 -8.62
C GLY A 43 6.41 -14.47 -7.71
N LEU A 44 6.29 -13.74 -6.59
CA LEU A 44 5.22 -13.94 -5.59
C LEU A 44 5.08 -15.40 -5.12
N GLU A 45 6.20 -16.10 -4.88
CA GLU A 45 6.23 -17.55 -4.59
C GLU A 45 5.37 -17.99 -3.39
N LYS A 46 5.12 -17.08 -2.45
CA LYS A 46 4.33 -17.32 -1.23
C LYS A 46 2.89 -16.81 -1.32
N ALA A 47 2.45 -16.30 -2.48
CA ALA A 47 1.11 -15.78 -2.64
C ALA A 47 0.06 -16.89 -2.51
N MET A 48 -1.03 -16.57 -1.82
CA MET A 48 -2.16 -17.48 -1.63
C MET A 48 -3.24 -17.24 -2.70
N LEU A 49 -4.01 -18.29 -3.00
CA LEU A 49 -5.12 -18.16 -3.95
C LEU A 49 -6.19 -17.21 -3.38
N GLY A 50 -6.53 -16.17 -4.14
CA GLY A 50 -7.50 -15.14 -3.73
C GLY A 50 -6.92 -14.04 -2.83
N GLU A 51 -5.61 -14.00 -2.64
CA GLU A 51 -4.94 -12.90 -1.94
C GLU A 51 -5.03 -11.59 -2.72
N LEU A 52 -5.18 -10.47 -2.00
CA LEU A 52 -5.16 -9.13 -2.58
C LEU A 52 -3.73 -8.68 -2.78
N LEU A 53 -3.39 -8.33 -4.02
CA LEU A 53 -2.08 -7.79 -4.36
C LEU A 53 -2.13 -6.26 -4.39
N LEU A 54 -1.10 -5.64 -3.81
CA LEU A 54 -0.81 -4.22 -3.98
C LEU A 54 0.09 -4.06 -5.22
N PHE A 55 -0.26 -3.12 -6.09
CA PHE A 55 0.49 -2.80 -7.31
C PHE A 55 1.24 -1.48 -7.16
#